data_AF-A0A531LM07-F1
#
_entry.id   AF-A0A531LM07-F1
#
_cell.length_a   1.000
_cell.length_b   1.000
_cell.length_c   1.000
_cell.angle_alpha   90.00
_cell.angle_beta   90.00
_cell.angle_gamma   90.00
#
_symmetry.space_group_name_H-M   'P 1'
#
loop_
_entity.id
_entity.type
_entity.pdbx_description
1 polymer ?
#
loop_
_entity_poly.entity_id
_entity_poly.type
_entity_poly.pdbx_seq_one_letter_code
_entity_poly.pdbx_strand_id
1 'polypeptide(L)' 'DYHDLAPLKRYIDESFDHRHLNDVLGHEKVTAECLARHFYEWCKARLPQTTAVRVSETPKTWAEYRP' A
#
# COMPACT_ATOMS: atom_id res chain seq x y z
N ASP A 1 -5.07 17.79 4.68
CA ASP A 1 -5.03 18.34 3.31
C ASP A 1 -4.74 17.20 2.33
N TYR A 2 -4.96 17.32 1.02
CA TYR A 2 -4.52 16.24 0.10
C TYR A 2 -2.98 16.17 -0.01
N HIS A 3 -2.26 17.24 0.33
CA HIS A 3 -0.80 17.20 0.48
C HIS A 3 -0.31 16.23 1.56
N ASP A 4 -1.12 15.89 2.56
CA ASP A 4 -0.75 14.88 3.56
C ASP A 4 -0.53 13.48 2.94
N LEU A 5 -1.00 13.26 1.70
CA LEU A 5 -0.76 12.01 0.95
C LEU A 5 0.56 12.02 0.17
N ALA A 6 1.25 13.15 0.06
CA ALA A 6 2.53 13.23 -0.65
C ALA A 6 3.60 12.25 -0.11
N PRO A 7 3.73 12.03 1.22
CA PRO A 7 4.63 11.02 1.76
C PRO A 7 4.29 9.60 1.28
N LEU A 8 3.00 9.26 1.16
CA LEU A 8 2.57 7.95 0.66
C LEU A 8 2.96 7.78 -0.81
N LYS A 9 2.73 8.81 -1.64
CA LYS A 9 3.14 8.77 -3.05
C LYS A 9 4.64 8.52 -3.15
N ARG A 10 5.46 9.30 -2.44
CA ARG A 10 6.93 9.15 -2.47
C ARG A 10 7.37 7.75 -2.04
N TYR A 11 6.78 7.22 -0.97
CA TYR A 11 7.08 5.87 -0.51
C TYR A 11 6.82 4.80 -1.59
N ILE A 12 5.69 4.89 -2.29
CA ILE A 12 5.35 3.97 -3.38
C ILE A 12 6.34 4.14 -4.56
N ASP A 13 6.59 5.38 -4.97
CA ASP A 13 7.50 5.74 -6.08
C ASP A 13 8.93 5.21 -5.84
N GLU A 14 9.45 5.40 -4.63
CA GLU A 14 10.84 5.06 -4.32
C GLU A 14 11.05 3.57 -4.03
N SER A 15 10.05 2.91 -3.43
CA SER A 15 10.20 1.56 -2.87
C SER A 15 9.46 0.47 -3.64
N PHE A 16 8.42 0.79 -4.42
CA PHE A 16 7.57 -0.22 -5.10
C PHE A 16 7.52 -0.04 -6.61
N ASP A 17 7.52 1.20 -7.10
CA ASP A 17 7.44 1.49 -8.53
C ASP A 17 8.65 0.94 -9.29
N HIS A 18 8.41 0.32 -10.46
CA HIS A 18 9.43 -0.37 -11.27
C HIS A 18 10.31 -1.39 -10.50
N ARG A 19 9.81 -1.97 -9.39
CA ARG A 19 10.53 -2.98 -8.60
C ARG A 19 9.79 -4.30 -8.49
N HIS A 20 10.55 -5.36 -8.20
CA HIS A 20 10.00 -6.68 -7.96
C HIS A 20 9.45 -6.78 -6.53
N LEU A 21 8.14 -6.91 -6.37
CA LEU A 21 7.47 -6.87 -5.06
C LEU A 21 8.00 -7.90 -4.05
N ASN A 22 8.35 -9.11 -4.50
CA ASN A 22 8.91 -10.14 -3.62
C ASN A 22 10.21 -9.70 -2.93
N ASP A 23 11.04 -8.91 -3.62
CA ASP A 23 12.31 -8.39 -3.09
C ASP A 23 12.03 -7.26 -2.08
N VAL A 24 11.11 -6.36 -2.43
CA VAL A 24 10.70 -5.23 -1.58
C VAL A 24 10.06 -5.69 -0.28
N LEU A 25 9.19 -6.70 -0.33
CA LEU A 25 8.46 -7.22 0.83
C LEU A 25 9.20 -8.37 1.55
N GLY A 26 10.28 -8.89 0.96
CA GLY A 26 11.10 -9.97 1.53
C GLY A 26 10.39 -11.32 1.62
N HIS A 27 9.28 -11.51 0.90
CA HIS A 27 8.52 -12.75 0.86
C HIS A 27 7.74 -12.92 -0.45
N GLU A 28 7.40 -14.16 -0.81
CA GLU A 28 6.70 -14.47 -2.06
C GLU A 28 5.18 -14.17 -2.02
N LYS A 29 4.62 -13.91 -0.83
CA LYS A 29 3.18 -13.65 -0.63
C LYS A 29 2.78 -12.21 -0.96
N VAL A 30 3.01 -11.78 -2.20
CA VAL A 30 2.75 -10.39 -2.65
C VAL A 30 1.37 -10.21 -3.27
N THR A 31 0.34 -10.78 -2.63
CA THR A 31 -1.04 -10.61 -3.10
C THR A 31 -1.56 -9.19 -2.83
N ALA A 32 -2.60 -8.78 -3.56
CA ALA A 32 -3.26 -7.49 -3.33
C ALA A 32 -3.72 -7.30 -1.87
N GLU A 33 -4.15 -8.38 -1.19
CA GLU A 33 -4.53 -8.35 0.23
C GLU A 33 -3.34 -8.08 1.16
N CYS A 34 -2.19 -8.71 0.89
CA CYS A 34 -0.96 -8.46 1.65
C CYS A 34 -0.46 -7.03 1.45
N LEU A 35 -0.53 -6.53 0.21
CA LEU A 35 -0.21 -5.14 -0.12
C LEU A 35 -1.17 -4.16 0.59
N ALA A 36 -2.48 -4.43 0.56
CA ALA A 36 -3.46 -3.57 1.22
C ALA A 36 -3.20 -3.45 2.72
N ARG A 37 -2.89 -4.57 3.39
CA ARG A 37 -2.48 -4.56 4.80
C ARG A 37 -1.18 -3.80 5.02
N HIS A 38 -0.15 -4.06 4.21
CA HIS A 38 1.15 -3.38 4.33
C HIS A 38 1.01 -1.86 4.22
N PHE A 39 0.31 -1.38 3.19
CA PHE A 39 0.06 0.05 3.01
C PHE A 39 -0.85 0.62 4.08
N TYR A 40 -1.80 -0.16 4.61
CA TYR A 40 -2.60 0.28 5.75
C TYR A 40 -1.73 0.53 6.99
N GLU A 41 -0.87 -0.41 7.37
CA GLU A 41 0.02 -0.26 8.54
C GLU A 41 0.94 0.95 8.37
N TRP A 42 1.52 1.11 7.18
CA TRP A 42 2.36 2.25 6.85
C TRP A 42 1.60 3.58 6.96
N CYS A 43 0.38 3.63 6.42
CA CYS A 43 -0.50 4.79 6.48
C CYS A 43 -0.92 5.06 7.92
N LYS A 44 -1.39 4.06 8.67
CA LYS A 44 -1.89 4.24 10.04
C LYS A 44 -0.85 4.85 10.98
N ALA A 45 0.42 4.49 10.80
CA ALA A 45 1.53 5.05 11.56
C ALA A 45 1.81 6.54 11.30
N ARG A 46 1.40 7.09 10.14
CA ARG A 46 1.70 8.48 9.71
C ARG A 46 0.45 9.35 9.52
N LEU A 47 -0.65 8.71 9.18
CA LEU A 47 -1.98 9.20 8.90
C LEU A 47 -2.92 8.45 9.84
N PRO A 48 -3.00 8.83 11.13
CA PRO A 48 -3.80 8.11 12.13
C PRO A 48 -5.29 8.04 11.76
N GLN A 49 -5.76 8.96 10.92
CA GLN A 49 -7.12 8.99 10.35
C GLN A 49 -7.38 7.91 9.27
N THR A 50 -6.38 7.14 8.85
CA THR A 50 -6.58 6.06 7.88
C THR A 50 -7.52 5.00 8.47
N THR A 51 -8.61 4.76 7.75
CA THR A 51 -9.66 3.80 8.11
C THR A 51 -9.64 2.54 7.25
N ALA A 52 -9.18 2.63 6.01
CA ALA A 52 -9.01 1.49 5.11
C ALA A 52 -7.97 1.80 4.02
N VAL A 53 -7.41 0.76 3.42
CA VAL A 53 -6.61 0.85 2.19
C VAL A 53 -7.13 -0.17 1.18
N ARG A 54 -7.22 0.24 -0.09
CA ARG A 54 -7.60 -0.63 -1.20
C ARG A 54 -6.46 -0.69 -2.22
N VAL A 55 -6.14 -1.90 -2.67
CA VAL A 55 -5.16 -2.16 -3.72
C VAL A 55 -5.85 -2.84 -4.89
N SER A 56 -5.59 -2.34 -6.10
CA SER A 56 -6.11 -2.88 -7.35
C SER A 56 -4.95 -3.40 -8.18
N GLU A 57 -4.94 -4.71 -8.43
CA GLU A 57 -3.96 -5.33 -9.34
C GLU A 57 -4.37 -5.13 -10.80
N THR A 58 -5.66 -5.28 -11.07
CA THR A 58 -6.28 -4.94 -12.35
C THR A 58 -7.49 -4.04 -12.08
N PRO A 59 -7.94 -3.21 -13.04
CA PRO A 59 -9.08 -2.31 -12.83
C PRO A 59 -10.37 -2.99 -12.35
N LYS A 60 -10.50 -4.32 -12.54
CA LYS A 60 -11.67 -5.13 -12.19
C LYS A 60 -11.55 -5.84 -10.84
N THR A 61 -10.35 -5.90 -10.26
CA THR A 61 -10.09 -6.65 -9.02
C THR A 61 -9.49 -5.74 -7.95
N TRP A 62 -9.98 -5.89 -6.72
CA TRP A 62 -9.62 -5.05 -5.58
C TRP A 62 -9.51 -5.90 -4.33
N ALA A 63 -8.49 -5.64 -3.54
CA ALA A 63 -8.40 -6.10 -2.16
C ALA A 63 -8.52 -4.88 -1.24
N GLU A 64 -9.41 -4.96 -0.25
CA GLU A 64 -9.55 -3.96 0.80
C GLU A 64 -9.02 -4.53 2.11
N TYR A 65 -8.26 -3.72 2.84
CA TYR A 65 -7.96 -3.97 4.24
C TYR A 65 -8.59 -2.87 5.11
N ARG A 66 -9.41 -3.29 6.07
CA ARG A 66 -10.11 -2.45 7.06
C ARG A 66 -10.19 -3.21 8.39
N PRO A 67 -9.41 -2.82 9.41
CA PRO A 67 -9.50 -3.43 10.74
C PRO A 67 -10.73 -2.95 11.52
#